data_AF-A0A966MM42-F1
#
_entry.id   AF-A0A966MM42-F1
#
_cell.length_a   1.000
_cell.length_b   1.000
_cell.length_c   1.000
_cell.angle_alpha   90.00
_cell.angle_beta   90.00
_cell.angle_gamma   90.00
#
_symmetry.space_group_name_H-M   'P 1'
#
loop_
_entity.id
_entity.type
_entity.pdbx_description
1 polymer ?
#
loop_
_entity_poly.entity_id
_entity_poly.type
_entity_poly.pdbx_seq_one_letter_code
_entity_poly.pdbx_strand_id
1 'polypeptide(L)' 'MAREYSLDRYRNFGIMAHIDAGKTTATERILYYTGRSHKIGEVHDGNATMDWMEQEQERGITITSAATTCFWFRT' A
#
# COMPACT_ATOMS: atom_id res chain seq x y z
N MET A 1 16.16 -17.48 -13.61
CA MET A 1 16.75 -17.21 -12.29
C MET A 1 16.13 -18.17 -11.28
N ALA A 2 16.92 -18.83 -10.44
CA ALA A 2 16.38 -19.64 -9.35
C ALA A 2 15.74 -18.72 -8.30
N ARG A 3 14.62 -19.12 -7.72
CA ARG A 3 13.91 -18.31 -6.71
C ARG A 3 14.73 -18.27 -5.42
N GLU A 4 14.92 -17.07 -4.86
CA GLU A 4 15.63 -16.88 -3.58
C GLU A 4 14.78 -17.34 -2.38
N TYR A 5 13.45 -17.25 -2.49
CA TYR A 5 12.50 -17.66 -1.46
C TYR A 5 11.59 -18.78 -1.96
N SER A 6 11.16 -19.65 -1.05
CA SER A 6 10.21 -20.72 -1.32
C SER A 6 8.80 -20.16 -1.55
N LEU A 7 8.02 -20.79 -2.43
CA LEU A 7 6.69 -20.27 -2.84
C LEU A 7 5.71 -20.14 -1.67
N ASP A 8 5.82 -21.00 -0.67
CA ASP A 8 5.00 -20.98 0.55
C ASP A 8 5.20 -19.70 1.40
N ARG A 9 6.27 -18.94 1.16
CA ARG A 9 6.55 -17.65 1.83
C ARG A 9 6.03 -16.43 1.06
N TYR A 10 5.59 -16.57 -0.19
CA TYR A 10 5.03 -15.46 -0.94
C TYR A 10 3.57 -15.21 -0.56
N ARG A 11 3.17 -13.93 -0.49
CA ARG A 11 1.78 -13.50 -0.31
C ARG A 11 1.46 -12.45 -1.37
N ASN A 12 0.75 -12.87 -2.42
CA ASN A 12 0.23 -11.97 -3.43
C ASN A 12 -1.23 -11.69 -3.11
N PHE A 13 -1.57 -10.44 -2.81
CA PHE A 13 -2.93 -10.03 -2.47
C PHE A 13 -3.21 -8.62 -2.97
N GLY A 14 -4.49 -8.30 -3.13
CA GLY A 14 -4.98 -6.95 -3.45
C GLY A 14 -5.90 -6.44 -2.35
N ILE A 15 -5.87 -5.14 -2.09
CA ILE A 15 -6.75 -4.49 -1.11
C ILE A 15 -7.88 -3.82 -1.90
N MET A 16 -9.09 -4.36 -1.76
CA MET A 16 -10.30 -3.87 -2.42
C MET A 16 -11.39 -3.66 -1.37
N ALA A 17 -12.09 -2.53 -1.46
CA ALA A 17 -13.19 -2.17 -0.57
C ALA A 17 -14.03 -1.04 -1.21
N HIS A 18 -15.16 -0.72 -0.59
CA HIS A 18 -16.02 0.40 -1.00
C HIS A 18 -15.29 1.76 -0.88
N ILE A 19 -15.78 2.79 -1.59
CA ILE A 19 -15.31 4.19 -1.43
C ILE A 19 -15.43 4.57 0.05
N ASP A 20 -14.44 5.28 0.58
CA ASP A 20 -14.31 5.70 1.99
C ASP A 20 -14.17 4.57 3.04
N ALA A 21 -13.99 3.31 2.62
CA ALA A 21 -13.74 2.18 3.54
C ALA A 21 -12.28 2.04 3.99
N GLY A 22 -11.41 3.02 3.67
CA GLY A 22 -10.03 3.04 4.15
C GLY A 22 -9.04 2.11 3.43
N LYS A 23 -9.26 1.77 2.14
CA LYS A 23 -8.31 0.96 1.33
C LYS A 23 -6.89 1.53 1.36
N THR A 24 -6.76 2.83 1.07
CA THR A 24 -5.48 3.54 1.01
C THR A 24 -4.83 3.57 2.39
N THR A 25 -5.60 3.88 3.43
CA THR A 25 -5.13 3.87 4.83
C THR A 25 -4.60 2.50 5.26
N ALA A 26 -5.27 1.41 4.88
CA ALA A 26 -4.81 0.06 5.19
C ALA A 26 -3.50 -0.27 4.46
N THR A 27 -3.38 0.11 3.18
CA THR A 27 -2.14 -0.04 2.40
C THR A 27 -0.97 0.70 3.05
N GLU A 28 -1.14 1.98 3.38
CA GLU A 28 -0.09 2.80 4.02
C GLU A 28 0.37 2.21 5.36
N ARG A 29 -0.57 1.68 6.17
CA ARG A 29 -0.22 1.01 7.43
C ARG A 29 0.59 -0.26 7.23
N ILE A 30 0.28 -1.08 6.21
CA ILE A 30 1.08 -2.27 5.89
C ILE A 30 2.51 -1.87 5.50
N LEU A 31 2.67 -0.80 4.70
CA LEU A 31 3.98 -0.29 4.30
C LEU A 31 4.77 0.30 5.48
N TYR A 32 4.08 0.96 6.41
CA TYR A 32 4.68 1.46 7.63
C TYR A 32 5.18 0.32 8.54
N TYR A 33 4.33 -0.68 8.83
CA TYR A 33 4.69 -1.79 9.71
C TYR A 33 5.77 -2.71 9.14
N THR A 34 5.91 -2.75 7.82
CA THR A 34 7.01 -3.47 7.14
C THR A 34 8.31 -2.67 7.11
N GLY A 35 8.31 -1.44 7.63
CA GLY A 35 9.47 -0.54 7.60
C GLY A 35 9.80 -0.02 6.21
N ARG A 36 8.90 -0.19 5.23
CA ARG A 36 9.12 0.20 3.83
C ARG A 36 8.73 1.66 3.56
N SER A 37 7.85 2.22 4.39
CA SER A 37 7.55 3.65 4.43
C SER A 37 7.79 4.22 5.83
N HIS A 38 8.45 5.36 5.92
CA HIS A 38 8.75 6.06 7.19
C HIS A 38 7.78 7.20 7.50
N LYS A 39 6.74 7.40 6.69
CA LYS A 39 5.69 8.39 6.91
C LYS A 39 4.34 7.68 7.01
N ILE A 40 3.67 7.82 8.16
CA ILE A 40 2.24 7.53 8.26
C ILE A 40 1.54 8.75 7.69
N GLY A 41 1.39 8.80 6.36
CA GLY A 41 0.54 9.80 5.73
C GLY A 41 -0.90 9.41 5.96
N GLU A 42 -1.64 10.15 6.78
CA GLU A 42 -3.09 10.11 6.67
C GLU A 42 -3.47 10.74 5.33
N VAL A 43 -4.34 10.05 4.58
CA VAL A 43 -4.80 10.47 3.24
C VAL A 43 -5.44 11.88 3.28
N HIS A 44 -5.84 12.34 4.47
CA HIS A 44 -6.40 13.66 4.72
C HIS A 44 -5.39 14.82 4.64
N ASP A 45 -4.08 14.56 4.75
CA ASP A 45 -3.02 15.58 4.70
C ASP A 45 -2.37 15.73 3.30
N GLY A 46 -2.95 15.12 2.25
CA GLY A 46 -2.46 15.27 0.87
C GLY A 46 -1.10 14.65 0.57
N ASN A 47 -0.57 13.81 1.47
CA ASN A 47 0.76 13.19 1.38
C ASN A 47 0.71 11.67 1.11
N ALA A 48 -0.35 11.17 0.47
CA ALA A 48 -0.44 9.76 0.08
C ALA A 48 0.61 9.47 -1.01
N THR A 49 1.67 8.75 -0.63
CA THR A 49 2.84 8.47 -1.49
C THR A 49 2.47 7.60 -2.70
N MET A 50 1.31 6.95 -2.67
CA MET A 50 0.85 5.99 -3.68
C MET A 50 -0.14 6.58 -4.69
N ASP A 51 -0.75 7.73 -4.39
CA ASP A 51 -1.66 8.45 -5.29
C ASP A 51 -0.85 9.50 -6.04
N TRP A 52 -0.26 9.11 -7.18
CA TRP A 52 0.64 9.95 -7.97
C TRP A 52 -0.10 10.80 -9.01
N MET A 53 -1.36 10.48 -9.30
CA MET A 53 -2.19 11.30 -10.15
C MET A 53 -2.83 12.44 -9.36
N GLU A 54 -2.75 13.66 -9.87
CA GLU A 54 -3.36 14.85 -9.28
C GLU A 54 -4.88 14.65 -9.02
N GLN A 55 -5.56 13.92 -9.90
CA GLN A 55 -6.98 13.55 -9.76
C GLN A 55 -7.27 12.57 -8.61
N GLU A 56 -6.32 11.68 -8.28
CA GLU A 56 -6.43 10.78 -7.13
C GLU A 56 -6.33 11.58 -5.83
N GLN A 57 -5.39 12.54 -5.77
CA GLN A 57 -5.19 13.42 -4.64
C GLN A 57 -6.36 14.40 -4.43
N GLU A 58 -6.86 15.05 -5.49
CA GLU A 58 -7.97 16.00 -5.42
C GLU A 58 -9.29 15.37 -4.94
N ARG A 59 -9.50 14.10 -5.25
CA ARG A 59 -10.77 13.40 -5.00
C ARG A 59 -10.69 12.36 -3.88
N GLY A 60 -9.51 12.08 -3.35
CA GLY A 60 -9.30 11.03 -2.34
C GLY A 60 -9.68 9.63 -2.83
N ILE A 61 -9.55 9.37 -4.13
CA ILE A 61 -9.88 8.06 -4.74
C ILE A 61 -8.64 7.41 -5.33
N THR A 62 -8.55 6.09 -5.23
CA THR A 62 -7.53 5.31 -5.95
C THR A 62 -8.07 4.93 -7.33
N ILE A 63 -7.43 5.43 -8.39
CA ILE A 63 -7.80 5.19 -9.80
C ILE A 63 -6.89 4.12 -10.39
N THR A 64 -5.60 4.14 -10.06
CA THR A 64 -4.57 3.24 -10.56
C THR A 64 -4.11 2.26 -9.49
N SER A 65 -4.00 0.98 -9.86
CA SER A 65 -3.47 -0.03 -8.95
C SER A 65 -1.95 0.10 -8.85
N ALA A 66 -1.45 0.61 -7.74
CA ALA A 66 -0.02 0.58 -7.43
C ALA A 66 0.38 -0.83 -6.95
N ALA A 67 1.31 -1.48 -7.65
CA ALA A 67 1.87 -2.77 -7.25
C ALA A 67 3.14 -2.59 -6.43
N THR A 68 3.28 -3.37 -5.36
CA THR A 68 4.32 -3.09 -4.38
C THR A 68 4.71 -4.31 -3.55
N THR A 69 5.99 -4.41 -3.20
CA THR A 69 6.55 -5.55 -2.48
C THR A 69 7.10 -5.08 -1.13
N CYS A 70 6.80 -5.83 -0.07
CA CYS A 70 7.31 -5.59 1.28
C CYS A 70 7.61 -6.93 1.97
N PHE A 71 8.48 -6.89 2.98
CA PHE A 71 8.81 -8.07 3.77
C PHE A 71 8.16 -7.94 5.15
N TRP A 72 7.34 -8.92 5.50
CA TRP A 72 6.70 -8.98 6.81
C TRP A 72 7.50 -9.92 7.72
N PHE A 73 8.32 -9.36 8.60
CA PHE A 73 9.05 -10.13 9.60
C PHE A 73 8.13 -10.39 10.80
N ARG A 74 8.09 -11.65 11.28
CA ARG A 74 7.47 -11.94 12.58
C ARG A 74 8.39 -11.35 13.65
N THR A 75 7.87 -10.44 14.46
CA THR A 75 8.44 -10.12 15.78
C THR A 75 8.48 -11.37 16.64
#